data_AF-R6I4Y0-F1
#
_entry.id   AF-R6I4Y0-F1
#
_cell.length_a   1.000
_cell.length_b   1.000
_cell.length_c   1.000
_cell.angle_alpha   90.00
_cell.angle_beta   90.00
_cell.angle_gamma   90.00
#
_symmetry.space_group_name_H-M   'P 1'
#
loop_
_entity.id
_entity.type
_entity.pdbx_description
1 polymer ?
#
loop_
_entity_poly.entity_id
_entity_poly.type
_entity_poly.pdbx_seq_one_letter_code
_entity_poly.pdbx_strand_id
1 'polypeptide(L)' 'MMLYPPVAELVSKTGNRYQLVNLVARRAREISANAEEEGIILDKKPVSEAIDEVYTGKLTIAK' A
#
# COMPACT_ATOMS: atom_id res chain seq x y z
N MET A 1 19.72 6.09 0.82
CA MET A 1 18.78 5.22 0.06
C MET A 1 17.58 6.06 -0.31
N MET A 2 17.26 6.23 -1.60
CA MET A 2 16.05 6.94 -2.01
C MET A 2 14.83 6.09 -1.65
N LEU A 3 13.82 6.71 -1.03
CA LEU A 3 12.52 6.10 -0.85
C LEU A 3 11.83 6.03 -2.22
N TYR A 4 11.70 4.84 -2.77
CA TYR A 4 10.93 4.59 -3.98
C TYR A 4 9.71 3.73 -3.64
N PRO A 5 8.53 4.04 -4.21
CA PRO A 5 8.21 5.23 -5.02
C PRO A 5 8.26 6.54 -4.21
N PRO A 6 8.49 7.70 -4.86
CA PRO A 6 8.56 8.98 -4.17
C PRO A 6 7.23 9.29 -3.46
N VAL A 7 7.31 9.72 -2.19
CA VAL A 7 6.11 10.02 -1.38
C VAL A 7 5.24 11.10 -2.04
N ALA A 8 5.84 12.07 -2.73
CA ALA A 8 5.09 13.10 -3.47
C ALA A 8 4.17 12.50 -4.53
N GLU A 9 4.62 11.49 -5.28
CA GLU A 9 3.82 10.81 -6.30
C GLU A 9 2.68 10.01 -5.65
N LEU A 10 2.95 9.32 -4.54
CA LEU A 10 1.92 8.59 -3.79
C LEU A 10 0.83 9.53 -3.25
N VAL A 11 1.22 10.68 -2.69
CA VAL A 11 0.27 11.68 -2.17
C VAL A 11 -0.58 12.27 -3.29
N SER A 12 -0.03 12.46 -4.49
CA SER A 12 -0.81 12.96 -5.64
C SER A 12 -1.94 12.02 -6.04
N LYS A 13 -1.80 10.71 -5.80
CA LYS A 13 -2.81 9.68 -6.09
C LYS A 13 -3.88 9.57 -5.01
N THR A 14 -3.54 9.86 -3.75
CA THR A 14 -4.45 9.74 -2.61
C THR A 14 -5.03 11.07 -2.15
N GLY A 15 -4.53 12.21 -2.64
CA GLY A 15 -4.98 13.55 -2.29
C GLY A 15 -4.23 14.18 -1.11
N ASN A 16 -4.05 13.45 0.00
CA ASN A 16 -3.23 13.92 1.12
C ASN A 16 -2.44 12.80 1.82
N ARG A 17 -1.45 13.21 2.63
CA ARG A 17 -0.54 12.30 3.36
C ARG A 17 -1.25 11.42 4.38
N TYR A 18 -2.27 11.93 5.07
CA TYR A 18 -2.99 11.15 6.09
C TYR A 18 -3.87 10.07 5.44
N GLN A 19 -4.52 10.40 4.33
CA GLN A 19 -5.25 9.46 3.50
C GLN A 19 -4.33 8.38 2.94
N LEU A 20 -3.13 8.75 2.46
CA LEU A 20 -2.12 7.77 2.03
C LEU A 20 -1.79 6.78 3.15
N VAL A 21 -1.47 7.27 4.35
CA VAL A 21 -1.11 6.43 5.49
C VAL A 21 -2.26 5.49 5.86
N ASN A 22 -3.48 6.00 5.95
CA ASN A 22 -4.66 5.19 6.30
C ASN A 22 -4.95 4.12 5.24
N LEU A 23 -4.86 4.47 3.95
CA LEU A 23 -5.09 3.57 2.84
C LEU A 23 -4.07 2.42 2.83
N VAL A 24 -2.77 2.76 2.90
CA VAL A 24 -1.68 1.79 2.92
C VAL A 24 -1.76 0.90 4.16
N ALA A 25 -2.03 1.47 5.34
CA ALA A 25 -2.12 0.71 6.57
C ALA A 25 -3.30 -0.27 6.58
N ARG A 26 -4.46 0.12 6.02
CA ARG A 26 -5.60 -0.79 5.87
C ARG A 26 -5.24 -1.93 4.93
N ARG A 27 -4.72 -1.59 3.74
CA ARG A 27 -4.39 -2.58 2.72
C ARG A 27 -3.31 -3.57 3.17
N ALA A 28 -2.27 -3.09 3.84
CA ALA A 28 -1.22 -3.95 4.36
C ALA A 28 -1.74 -4.99 5.37
N ARG A 29 -2.74 -4.63 6.20
CA ARG A 29 -3.39 -5.59 7.10
C ARG A 29 -4.21 -6.63 6.34
N GLU A 30 -4.94 -6.22 5.30
CA GLU A 30 -5.68 -7.16 4.43
C GLU A 30 -4.73 -8.17 3.77
N ILE A 31 -3.62 -7.69 3.18
CA ILE A 31 -2.60 -8.56 2.57
C ILE A 31 -2.03 -9.54 3.60
N SER A 32 -1.73 -9.07 4.81
CA SER A 32 -1.19 -9.91 5.88
C SER A 32 -2.19 -10.96 6.35
N ALA A 33 -3.45 -10.58 6.54
CA ALA A 33 -4.49 -11.49 7.00
C ALA A 33 -4.80 -12.58 5.96
N ASN A 34 -4.89 -12.20 4.68
CA ASN A 34 -5.12 -13.16 3.60
C ASN A 34 -3.95 -14.14 3.46
N ALA A 35 -2.71 -13.66 3.57
CA ALA A 35 -1.54 -14.54 3.52
C ALA A 35 -1.51 -15.51 4.69
N GLU A 36 -1.92 -15.08 5.89
CA GLU A 36 -2.04 -15.94 7.07
C GLU A 36 -3.14 -17.00 6.90
N GLU A 37 -4.31 -16.60 6.40
CA GLU A 37 -5.45 -17.50 6.15
C GLU A 37 -5.13 -18.55 5.08
N GLU A 38 -4.42 -18.16 4.02
CA GLU A 38 -4.01 -19.06 2.93
C GLU A 38 -2.72 -19.83 3.23
N GLY A 39 -2.03 -19.53 4.34
CA GLY A 39 -0.75 -20.15 4.70
C GLY A 39 0.41 -19.79 3.76
N ILE A 40 0.33 -18.63 3.10
CA ILE A 40 1.30 -18.16 2.11
C ILE A 40 2.39 -17.31 2.80
N ILE A 41 3.65 -17.59 2.48
CA ILE A 41 4.78 -16.76 2.89
C ILE A 41 4.96 -15.65 1.85
N LEU A 42 4.88 -14.39 2.29
CA LEU A 42 5.04 -13.23 1.42
C LEU A 42 6.52 -12.95 1.12
N ASP A 43 6.86 -12.78 -0.16
CA ASP A 43 8.20 -12.39 -0.61
C ASP A 43 8.57 -10.95 -0.25
N LYS A 44 7.55 -10.08 -0.18
CA LYS A 44 7.69 -8.67 0.20
C LYS A 44 6.86 -8.37 1.45
N LYS A 45 7.31 -7.37 2.21
CA LYS A 45 6.54 -6.87 3.36
C LYS A 45 5.16 -6.38 2.86
N PRO A 46 4.06 -6.67 3.57
CA PRO A 46 2.72 -6.24 3.18
C PRO A 46 2.60 -4.72 2.92
N VAL A 47 3.35 -3.91 3.68
CA VAL A 47 3.39 -2.45 3.52
C VAL A 47 4.03 -2.05 2.18
N SER A 48 5.06 -2.77 1.73
CA SER A 48 5.71 -2.52 0.45
C SER A 48 4.78 -2.85 -0.72
N GLU A 49 4.11 -4.01 -0.65
CA GLU A 49 3.09 -4.39 -1.66
C GLU A 49 1.94 -3.38 -1.71
N ALA A 50 1.43 -2.93 -0.55
CA ALA A 50 0.39 -1.92 -0.50
C ALA A 50 0.84 -0.57 -1.12
N ILE A 51 2.09 -0.17 -0.93
CA ILE A 51 2.67 1.03 -1.56
C ILE A 51 2.76 0.85 -3.08
N ASP A 52 3.20 -0.32 -3.55
CA ASP A 52 3.29 -0.66 -4.98
C ASP A 52 1.89 -0.65 -5.64
N GLU A 53 0.86 -1.15 -4.96
CA GLU A 53 -0.53 -1.12 -5.44
C GLU A 53 -1.08 0.31 -5.56
N VAL A 54 -0.79 1.19 -4.59
CA VAL A 54 -1.16 2.61 -4.69
C VAL A 54 -0.41 3.27 -5.84
N TYR A 55 0.89 2.97 -5.98
CA TYR A 55 1.72 3.54 -7.02
C TYR A 55 1.25 3.16 -8.42
N THR A 56 0.97 1.88 -8.65
CA THR A 56 0.45 1.35 -9.92
C THR A 56 -0.99 1.76 -10.20
N GLY A 57 -1.70 2.31 -9.21
CA GLY A 57 -3.11 2.70 -9.32
C GLY A 57 -4.09 1.53 -9.21
N LYS A 58 -3.61 0.33 -8.82
CA LYS A 58 -4.48 -0.81 -8.47
C LYS A 58 -5.33 -0.52 -7.24
N LEU A 59 -4.80 0.28 -6.32
CA LEU A 59 -5.51 0.73 -5.12
C LEU A 59 -5.77 2.24 -5.19
N THR A 60 -7.03 2.62 -5.17
CA THR A 60 -7.48 4.02 -5.18
C THR A 60 -8.50 4.28 -4.08
N ILE A 61 -8.63 5.54 -3.68
CA ILE A 61 -9.70 5.98 -2.78
C ILE A 61 -10.98 6.15 -3.61
N ALA A 62 -12.08 5.52 -3.19
CA ALA A 62 -13.39 5.77 -3.78
C ALA A 62 -13.77 7.24 -3.53
N LYS A 63 -14.11 7.96 -4.59
CA LYS A 63 -14.59 9.34 -4.52
C LYS A 63 -16.02 9.41 -4.01
#